data_AF-A0A978SUP9-F1
#
_entry.id   AF-A0A978SUP9-F1
#
_cell.length_a   1.000
_cell.length_b   1.000
_cell.length_c   1.000
_cell.angle_alpha   90.00
_cell.angle_beta   90.00
_cell.angle_gamma   90.00
#
_symmetry.space_group_name_H-M   'P 1'
#
loop_
_entity.id
_entity.type
_entity.pdbx_description
1 polymer ?
#
loop_
_entity_poly.entity_id
_entity_poly.type
_entity_poly.pdbx_seq_one_letter_code
_entity_poly.pdbx_strand_id
1 'polypeptide(L)'
;MTENQKTANELTNTTSWLDSLIAFLKSWQLKVAIAITIAISVLVGIGLLMFFWQHIIAVQGMKAWAKRSHAQPIECMIKDTNDDKYVSCSAILNEQVIPLECGASIFNIGCRVNYGAAPPVTRQPITKSR
;
A
#
# COMPACT_ATOMS: atom_id res chain seq x y z
N MET A 1 -26.24 31.78 -49.09
CA MET A 1 -24.78 31.57 -49.27
C MET A 1 -24.08 31.53 -47.90
N THR A 2 -24.53 30.68 -46.97
CA THR A 2 -24.11 30.78 -45.55
C THR A 2 -23.70 29.44 -44.92
N GLU A 3 -24.00 28.31 -45.56
CA GLU A 3 -23.70 26.99 -45.00
C GLU A 3 -22.22 26.59 -45.23
N ASN A 4 -21.70 26.79 -46.43
CA ASN A 4 -20.31 26.42 -46.78
C ASN A 4 -19.24 27.21 -45.98
N GLN A 5 -19.53 28.44 -45.55
CA GLN A 5 -18.59 29.23 -44.73
C GLN A 5 -18.57 28.79 -43.26
N LYS A 6 -19.70 28.34 -42.72
CA LYS A 6 -19.77 27.89 -41.33
C LYS A 6 -18.97 26.59 -41.14
N THR A 7 -19.14 25.64 -42.05
CA THR A 7 -18.44 24.34 -42.03
C THR A 7 -16.93 24.50 -42.27
N ALA A 8 -16.52 25.41 -43.16
CA ALA A 8 -15.10 25.69 -43.41
C ALA A 8 -14.38 26.32 -42.20
N ASN A 9 -15.05 27.25 -41.50
CA ASN A 9 -14.51 27.90 -40.29
C ASN A 9 -14.46 26.94 -39.10
N GLU A 10 -15.41 26.02 -38.97
CA GLU A 10 -15.42 25.03 -37.89
C GLU A 10 -14.34 23.94 -38.09
N LEU A 11 -14.11 23.52 -39.33
CA LEU A 11 -13.05 22.58 -39.69
C LEU A 11 -11.64 23.19 -39.50
N THR A 12 -11.46 24.48 -39.85
CA THR A 12 -10.16 25.16 -39.65
C THR A 12 -9.84 25.40 -38.17
N ASN A 13 -10.84 25.75 -37.35
CA ASN A 13 -10.64 25.94 -35.91
C ASN A 13 -10.34 24.62 -35.17
N THR A 14 -10.93 23.51 -35.62
CA THR A 14 -10.63 22.19 -35.06
C THR A 14 -9.24 21.69 -35.47
N THR A 15 -8.83 21.92 -36.73
CA THR A 15 -7.45 21.60 -37.16
C THR A 15 -6.39 22.42 -36.41
N SER A 16 -6.61 23.71 -36.17
CA SER A 16 -5.62 24.58 -35.50
C SER A 16 -5.41 24.22 -34.02
N TRP A 17 -6.47 23.78 -33.34
CA TRP A 17 -6.39 23.31 -31.95
C TRP A 17 -5.68 21.95 -31.86
N LEU A 18 -5.99 21.03 -32.77
CA LEU A 18 -5.30 19.74 -32.87
C LEU A 18 -3.81 19.91 -33.17
N ASP A 19 -3.45 20.81 -34.09
CA ASP A 19 -2.06 21.10 -34.42
C ASP A 19 -1.30 21.74 -33.23
N SER A 20 -1.97 22.63 -32.49
CA SER A 20 -1.41 23.23 -31.26
C SER A 20 -1.18 22.19 -30.17
N LEU A 21 -2.09 21.24 -30.00
CA LEU A 21 -1.90 20.13 -29.07
C LEU A 21 -0.78 19.18 -29.50
N ILE A 22 -0.70 18.85 -30.80
CA ILE A 22 0.38 18.00 -31.33
C ILE A 22 1.74 18.68 -31.14
N ALA A 23 1.82 20.00 -31.35
CA ALA A 23 3.02 20.79 -31.12
C ALA A 23 3.40 20.81 -29.63
N PHE A 24 2.43 20.99 -28.73
CA PHE A 24 2.64 20.93 -27.29
C PHE A 24 3.10 19.55 -26.81
N LEU A 25 2.48 18.48 -27.31
CA LEU A 25 2.85 17.09 -27.01
C LEU A 25 4.26 16.73 -27.51
N LYS A 26 4.69 17.34 -28.62
CA LYS A 26 6.05 17.19 -29.16
C LYS A 26 7.08 18.11 -28.51
N SER A 27 6.65 19.04 -27.64
CA SER A 27 7.55 19.97 -26.99
C SER A 27 8.57 19.23 -26.12
N TRP A 28 9.81 19.68 -26.16
CA TRP A 28 10.89 19.13 -25.32
C TRP A 28 10.61 19.38 -23.83
N GLN A 29 9.93 20.49 -23.50
CA GLN A 29 9.51 20.85 -22.15
C GLN A 29 8.58 19.79 -21.56
N LEU A 30 7.58 19.32 -22.33
CA LEU A 30 6.69 18.26 -21.87
C LEU A 30 7.44 16.93 -21.66
N LYS A 31 8.35 16.56 -22.57
CA LYS A 31 9.18 15.35 -22.42
C LYS A 31 10.02 15.40 -21.15
N VAL A 32 10.63 16.55 -20.85
CA VAL A 32 11.41 16.77 -19.62
C VAL A 32 10.51 16.71 -18.38
N ALA A 33 9.34 17.34 -18.41
CA ALA A 33 8.38 17.31 -17.30
C ALA A 33 7.90 15.89 -16.99
N ILE A 34 7.62 15.09 -18.02
CA ILE A 34 7.26 13.67 -17.88
C ILE A 34 8.42 12.88 -17.27
N ALA A 35 9.65 13.06 -17.78
CA ALA A 35 10.83 12.36 -17.27
C ALA A 35 11.08 12.67 -15.78
N ILE A 36 10.96 13.94 -15.37
CA ILE A 36 11.11 14.34 -13.96
C ILE A 36 10.00 13.73 -13.10
N THR A 37 8.76 13.76 -13.57
CA THR A 37 7.62 13.17 -12.86
C THR A 37 7.80 11.68 -12.64
N ILE A 38 8.28 10.96 -13.66
CA ILE A 38 8.60 9.53 -13.55
C ILE A 38 9.74 9.31 -12.56
N ALA A 39 10.81 10.11 -12.60
CA ALA A 39 11.91 9.97 -11.66
C ALA A 39 11.46 10.16 -10.20
N ILE A 40 10.65 11.19 -9.94
CA ILE A 40 10.09 11.46 -8.61
C ILE A 40 9.16 10.34 -8.18
N SER A 41 8.27 9.86 -9.04
CA SER A 41 7.33 8.79 -8.70
C SER A 41 8.05 7.47 -8.39
N VAL A 42 9.11 7.15 -9.11
CA VAL A 42 9.97 6.00 -8.81
C VAL A 42 10.65 6.16 -7.44
N LEU A 43 11.22 7.33 -7.14
CA LEU A 43 11.85 7.58 -5.84
C LEU A 43 10.85 7.47 -4.68
N VAL A 44 9.66 8.05 -4.83
CA VAL A 44 8.58 7.93 -3.84
C VAL A 44 8.14 6.47 -3.69
N GLY A 45 7.98 5.75 -4.80
CA GLY A 45 7.62 4.34 -4.79
C GLY A 45 8.64 3.47 -4.06
N ILE A 46 9.93 3.68 -4.31
CA ILE A 46 11.02 2.99 -3.59
C ILE A 46 10.99 3.34 -2.11
N GLY A 47 10.83 4.62 -1.76
CA GLY A 47 10.75 5.08 -0.38
C GLY A 47 9.59 4.43 0.40
N LEU A 48 8.40 4.39 -0.19
CA LEU A 48 7.25 3.71 0.39
C LEU A 48 7.49 2.20 0.54
N LEU A 49 8.08 1.56 -0.47
CA LEU A 49 8.36 0.13 -0.42
C LEU A 49 9.36 -0.19 0.70
N MET A 50 10.40 0.63 0.88
CA MET A 50 11.34 0.48 2.00
C MET A 50 10.67 0.69 3.36
N PHE A 51 9.82 1.72 3.48
CA PHE A 51 9.09 2.02 4.71
C PHE A 51 8.16 0.86 5.12
N PHE A 52 7.38 0.33 4.18
CA PHE A 52 6.43 -0.75 4.46
C PHE A 52 7.04 -2.15 4.42
N TRP A 53 8.29 -2.31 3.98
CA TRP A 53 8.94 -3.62 3.81
C TRP A 53 8.85 -4.48 5.07
N GLN A 54 9.21 -3.90 6.21
CA GLN A 54 9.23 -4.59 7.51
C GLN A 54 7.84 -5.12 7.89
N HIS A 55 6.79 -4.32 7.67
CA HIS A 55 5.41 -4.70 7.93
C HIS A 55 4.94 -5.82 6.98
N ILE A 56 5.27 -5.73 5.68
CA ILE A 56 4.94 -6.77 4.69
C ILE A 56 5.53 -8.12 5.11
N ILE A 57 6.81 -8.14 5.51
CA ILE A 57 7.49 -9.35 5.96
C ILE A 57 6.86 -9.90 7.25
N ALA A 58 6.56 -9.03 8.22
CA ALA A 58 5.91 -9.43 9.47
C ALA A 58 4.53 -10.06 9.22
N VAL A 59 3.72 -9.49 8.32
CA VAL A 59 2.41 -10.04 7.92
C VAL A 59 2.56 -11.42 7.29
N GLN A 60 3.58 -11.64 6.46
CA GLN A 60 3.87 -12.97 5.91
C GLN A 60 4.25 -13.97 7.00
N GLY A 61 5.10 -13.55 7.95
CA GLY A 61 5.44 -14.32 9.13
C GLY A 61 4.20 -14.72 9.94
N MET A 62 3.30 -13.78 10.19
CA MET A 62 2.07 -14.00 10.96
C MET A 62 1.18 -15.00 10.26
N LYS A 63 0.96 -14.85 8.95
CA LYS A 63 0.16 -15.79 8.16
C LYS A 63 0.76 -17.19 8.19
N ALA A 64 2.09 -17.30 8.11
CA ALA A 64 2.78 -18.58 8.17
C ALA A 64 2.67 -19.24 9.55
N TRP A 65 2.80 -18.47 10.63
CA TRP A 65 2.59 -18.94 12.00
C TRP A 65 1.15 -19.38 12.22
N ALA A 66 0.18 -18.53 11.86
CA ALA A 66 -1.25 -18.78 12.02
C ALA A 66 -1.69 -20.05 11.30
N LYS A 67 -1.20 -20.27 10.07
CA LYS A 67 -1.45 -21.50 9.32
C LYS A 67 -0.94 -22.77 10.03
N ARG A 68 0.23 -22.70 10.67
CA ARG A 68 0.81 -23.84 11.40
C ARG A 68 0.10 -24.11 12.73
N SER A 69 -0.36 -23.06 13.39
CA SER A 69 -1.01 -23.14 14.70
C SER A 69 -2.53 -23.29 14.63
N HIS A 70 -3.12 -23.41 13.43
CA HIS A 70 -4.57 -23.38 13.23
C HIS A 70 -5.24 -22.13 13.83
N ALA A 71 -4.52 -21.01 13.83
CA ALA A 71 -5.01 -19.71 14.29
C ALA A 71 -5.54 -18.88 13.11
N GLN A 72 -6.40 -17.91 13.40
CA GLN A 72 -6.85 -16.92 12.43
C GLN A 72 -5.99 -15.64 12.57
N PRO A 73 -5.28 -15.20 11.52
CA PRO A 73 -4.52 -13.95 11.58
C PRO A 73 -5.48 -12.75 11.72
N ILE A 74 -5.12 -11.75 12.54
CA ILE A 74 -5.85 -10.48 12.63
C ILE A 74 -5.07 -9.41 11.88
N GLU A 75 -4.07 -8.81 12.52
CA GLU A 75 -3.37 -7.64 12.00
C GLU A 75 -2.00 -7.49 12.65
N CYS A 76 -1.08 -6.88 11.89
CA CYS A 76 0.23 -6.43 12.34
C CYS A 76 0.24 -4.91 12.42
N MET A 77 0.84 -4.35 13.46
CA MET A 77 1.10 -2.92 13.51
C MET A 77 2.21 -2.54 12.52
N ILE A 78 2.27 -1.27 12.14
CA ILE A 78 3.46 -0.73 11.48
C ILE A 78 4.56 -0.68 12.53
N LYS A 79 5.78 -1.07 12.15
CA LYS A 79 6.92 -1.00 13.05
C LYS A 79 7.13 0.46 13.49
N ASP A 80 7.19 0.70 14.79
CA ASP A 80 7.61 1.99 15.33
C ASP A 80 9.11 2.20 15.03
N THR A 81 9.59 3.43 15.23
CA THR A 81 10.99 3.86 15.12
C THR A 81 11.94 3.21 16.13
N ASN A 82 11.49 2.20 16.86
CA ASN A 82 12.29 1.46 17.81
C ASN A 82 13.25 0.49 17.09
N ASP A 83 14.39 0.22 17.72
CA ASP A 83 15.46 -0.60 17.14
C ASP A 83 15.22 -2.12 17.32
N ASP A 84 14.03 -2.52 17.79
CA ASP A 84 13.68 -3.93 17.89
C ASP A 84 13.48 -4.53 16.49
N LYS A 85 13.98 -5.74 16.24
CA LYS A 85 13.89 -6.37 14.92
C LYS A 85 12.53 -7.05 14.70
N TYR A 86 11.51 -6.60 15.44
CA TYR A 86 10.21 -7.26 15.58
C TYR A 86 9.07 -6.28 15.35
N VAL A 87 7.96 -6.80 14.85
CA VAL A 87 6.70 -6.10 14.64
C VAL A 87 5.64 -6.79 15.47
N SER A 88 4.88 -6.01 16.22
CA SER A 88 3.74 -6.49 16.99
C SER A 88 2.59 -6.88 16.07
N CYS A 89 2.19 -8.14 16.14
CA CYS A 89 1.07 -8.70 15.41
C CYS A 89 0.09 -9.40 16.35
N SER A 90 -1.08 -9.77 15.85
CA SER A 90 -2.11 -10.47 16.63
C SER A 90 -2.83 -11.53 15.81
N ALA A 91 -3.20 -12.63 16.47
CA ALA A 91 -3.96 -13.71 15.87
C ALA A 91 -4.96 -14.29 16.87
N ILE A 92 -6.05 -14.89 16.38
CA ILE A 92 -7.04 -15.58 17.20
C ILE A 92 -6.71 -17.07 17.21
N LEU A 93 -6.49 -17.64 18.39
CA LEU A 93 -6.38 -19.07 18.59
C LEU A 93 -7.33 -19.47 19.72
N ASN A 94 -8.19 -20.46 19.48
CA ASN A 94 -9.18 -20.92 20.46
C ASN A 94 -10.01 -19.76 21.07
N GLU A 95 -10.52 -18.87 20.21
CA GLU A 95 -11.32 -17.69 20.60
C GLU A 95 -10.59 -16.65 21.48
N GLN A 96 -9.27 -16.76 21.63
CA GLN A 96 -8.43 -15.82 22.37
C GLN A 96 -7.53 -15.04 21.42
N VAL A 97 -7.39 -13.74 21.67
CA VAL A 97 -6.43 -12.89 20.95
C VAL A 97 -5.05 -13.14 21.54
N ILE A 98 -4.13 -13.65 20.72
CA ILE A 98 -2.74 -13.93 21.08
C ILE A 98 -1.86 -12.85 20.46
N PRO A 99 -1.10 -12.09 21.28
CA PRO A 99 -0.09 -11.17 20.79
C PRO A 99 1.12 -11.94 20.26
N LEU A 100 1.60 -11.53 19.09
CA LEU A 100 2.73 -12.11 18.38
C LEU A 100 3.80 -11.04 18.16
N GLU A 101 5.06 -11.44 18.26
CA GLU A 101 6.18 -10.67 17.77
C GLU A 101 6.71 -11.35 16.50
N CYS A 102 6.58 -10.66 15.37
CA CYS A 102 7.01 -11.17 14.08
C CYS A 102 8.31 -10.49 13.65
N GLY A 103 9.29 -11.27 13.23
CA GLY A 103 10.55 -10.70 12.73
C GLY A 103 10.30 -9.86 11.48
N ALA A 104 10.99 -8.72 11.43
CA ALA A 104 10.77 -7.67 10.44
C ALA A 104 11.69 -7.82 9.19
N SER A 105 12.61 -8.78 9.21
CA SER A 105 13.63 -8.98 8.17
C SER A 105 13.45 -10.29 7.42
N ILE A 106 13.89 -10.33 6.15
CA ILE A 106 13.89 -11.52 5.30
C ILE A 106 14.74 -12.68 5.84
N PHE A 107 15.71 -12.38 6.72
CA PHE A 107 16.55 -13.39 7.36
C PHE A 107 15.96 -13.91 8.68
N ASN A 108 14.89 -13.28 9.17
CA ASN A 108 14.20 -13.64 10.41
C ASN A 108 12.68 -13.65 10.18
N ILE A 109 12.24 -14.37 9.15
CA ILE A 109 10.82 -14.49 8.83
C ILE A 109 10.20 -15.51 9.79
N GLY A 110 9.37 -15.04 10.71
CA GLY A 110 8.66 -15.89 11.66
C GLY A 110 8.07 -15.09 12.79
N CYS A 111 7.14 -15.69 13.52
CA CYS A 111 6.52 -15.07 14.68
C CYS A 111 6.63 -15.97 15.90
N ARG A 112 6.77 -15.34 17.06
CA ARG A 112 6.69 -15.97 18.37
C ARG A 112 5.55 -15.37 19.17
N VAL A 113 4.97 -16.14 20.08
CA VAL A 113 3.97 -15.63 21.01
C VAL A 113 4.66 -14.72 22.03
N ASN A 114 4.11 -13.53 22.23
CA ASN A 114 4.62 -12.58 23.22
C ASN A 114 3.77 -12.62 24.49
N TYR A 115 4.14 -13.51 25.42
CA TYR A 115 3.47 -13.62 26.72
C TYR A 115 3.71 -12.43 27.66
N GLY A 116 4.59 -11.49 27.29
CA GLY A 116 4.92 -10.31 28.10
C GLY A 116 4.17 -9.04 27.73
N ALA A 117 3.54 -8.96 26.54
CA ALA A 117 2.89 -7.73 26.07
C ALA A 117 1.43 -7.56 26.52
N ALA A 118 0.70 -8.66 26.76
CA ALA A 118 -0.62 -8.66 27.39
C ALA A 118 -1.06 -10.12 27.63
N PRO A 119 -1.80 -10.41 28.72
CA PRO A 119 -2.46 -11.71 28.86
C PRO A 119 -3.47 -11.91 27.72
N PRO A 120 -3.66 -13.16 27.24
CA PRO A 120 -4.61 -13.44 26.17
C PRO A 120 -6.03 -13.03 26.62
N VAL A 121 -6.68 -12.19 25.82
CA VAL A 121 -8.05 -11.74 26.09
C VAL A 121 -9.00 -12.67 25.36
N THR A 122 -9.89 -13.34 26.09
CA THR A 122 -11.01 -14.10 25.52
C THR A 122 -11.98 -13.13 24.84
N ARG A 123 -12.36 -13.41 23.59
CA ARG A 123 -13.44 -12.68 22.91
C ARG A 123 -14.70 -12.79 23.78
N GLN A 124 -15.18 -11.68 24.34
CA GLN A 124 -16.46 -11.72 25.05
C GLN A 124 -17.58 -11.99 24.03
N PRO A 125 -18.43 -13.01 24.25
CA PRO A 125 -19.61 -13.19 23.42
C PRO A 125 -20.48 -11.95 23.55
N ILE A 126 -20.92 -11.42 22.41
CA ILE A 126 -21.79 -10.25 22.35
C ILE A 126 -23.15 -10.65 22.93
N THR A 127 -23.34 -10.55 24.25
CA THR A 127 -24.65 -10.70 24.87
C THR A 127 -25.48 -9.48 24.47
N LYS A 128 -26.29 -9.65 23.42
CA LYS A 128 -27.33 -8.71 23.02
C LYS A 128 -28.34 -8.63 24.17
N SER A 129 -28.20 -7.62 25.03
CA SER A 129 -29.21 -7.28 26.03
C SER A 129 -30.51 -6.97 25.30
N ARG A 130 -31.51 -7.82 25.50
CA ARG A 130 -32.88 -7.58 25.06
C ARG A 130 -33.61 -6.86 26.18
#